data_AF-A0AAD5LXW2-F1
#
_entry.id   AF-A0AAD5LXW2-F1
#
_cell.length_a   1.000
_cell.length_b   1.000
_cell.length_c   1.000
_cell.angle_alpha   90.00
_cell.angle_beta   90.00
_cell.angle_gamma   90.00
#
_symmetry.space_group_name_H-M   'P 1'
#
loop_
_entity.id
_entity.type
_entity.pdbx_description
1 polymer ?
#
loop_
_entity_poly.entity_id
_entity_poly.type
_entity_poly.pdbx_seq_one_letter_code
_entity_poly.pdbx_strand_id
1 'polypeptide(L)' 'MVMLQHDHIARFVGVAWNTPSDLCIVAEFLPGGDVRALLQRYLSEGRPEGFSPEKIKIALHVAHALM' A
#
# COMPACT_ATOMS: atom_id res chain seq x y z
N MET A 1 -6.23 17.01 -14.49
CA MET A 1 -5.46 15.95 -13.82
C MET A 1 -6.39 15.33 -12.79
N VAL A 2 -6.88 14.11 -13.05
CA VAL A 2 -7.73 13.41 -12.06
C VAL A 2 -6.81 13.08 -10.89
N MET A 3 -6.99 13.76 -9.77
CA MET A 3 -6.25 13.44 -8.55
C MET A 3 -6.85 12.16 -7.99
N LEU A 4 -6.07 11.07 -8.01
CA LEU A 4 -6.35 9.87 -7.23
C LEU A 4 -6.19 10.21 -5.75
N GLN A 5 -7.27 10.72 -5.14
CA GLN A 5 -7.37 11.02 -3.72
C GLN A 5 -8.36 10.06 -3.08
N HIS A 6 -7.85 9.11 -2.31
CA HIS A 6 -8.65 8.11 -1.62
C HIS A 6 -7.90 7.63 -0.37
N ASP A 7 -8.62 7.38 0.73
CA ASP A 7 -8.04 7.03 2.04
C ASP A 7 -7.25 5.70 2.04
N HIS A 8 -7.37 4.91 0.98
CA HIS A 8 -6.71 3.61 0.83
C HIS A 8 -5.79 3.53 -0.40
N ILE A 9 -5.47 4.67 -1.01
CA ILE A 9 -4.50 4.76 -2.11
C ILE A 9 -3.34 5.63 -1.65
N ALA A 10 -2.11 5.13 -1.86
CA ALA A 10 -0.91 5.88 -1.54
C ALA A 10 -0.92 7.24 -2.23
N ARG A 11 -0.98 8.32 -1.46
CA ARG A 11 -1.09 9.67 -2.03
C ARG A 11 0.13 10.00 -2.89
N PHE A 12 -0.13 10.37 -4.13
CA PHE A 12 0.88 10.95 -5.01
C PHE A 12 1.22 12.37 -4.56
N VAL A 13 2.51 12.63 -4.32
CA VAL A 13 3.01 13.93 -3.87
C VAL A 13 3.55 14.73 -5.05
N GLY A 14 4.26 14.08 -5.97
CA GLY A 14 4.81 14.74 -7.15
C GLY A 14 5.87 13.91 -7.86
N VAL A 15 6.65 14.60 -8.69
CA VAL A 15 7.76 14.02 -9.42
C VAL A 15 8.99 14.91 -9.21
N ALA A 16 10.15 14.30 -9.07
CA ALA A 16 11.44 14.98 -9.05
C ALA A 16 12.27 14.52 -10.25
N TRP A 17 12.95 15.44 -10.92
CA TRP A 17 13.91 15.11 -11.97
C TRP A 17 15.04 16.15 -12.02
N ASN A 18 16.25 15.69 -12.30
CA ASN A 18 17.41 16.55 -12.59
C ASN A 18 17.76 16.54 -14.08
N THR A 19 17.55 15.38 -14.73
CA THR A 19 17.64 15.20 -16.18
C THR A 19 16.40 14.42 -16.65
N PRO A 20 16.04 14.44 -17.95
CA PRO A 20 14.92 13.63 -18.47
C PRO A 20 15.09 12.12 -18.23
N SER A 21 16.32 11.66 -17.99
CA SER A 21 16.64 10.26 -17.70
C SER A 21 16.46 9.89 -16.23
N ASP A 22 16.45 10.88 -15.32
CA ASP A 22 16.39 10.69 -13.87
C ASP A 22 15.01 11.09 -13.33
N LEU A 23 13.98 10.32 -13.70
CA LEU A 23 12.61 10.56 -13.26
C LEU A 23 12.29 9.79 -11.98
N CYS A 24 11.96 10.52 -10.91
CA CYS A 24 11.58 9.94 -9.61
C CYS A 24 10.15 10.32 -9.24
N ILE A 25 9.35 9.34 -8.80
CA ILE A 25 8.03 9.60 -8.23
C ILE A 25 8.16 9.80 -6.72
N VAL A 26 7.52 10.84 -6.21
CA VAL A 26 7.38 11.10 -4.78
C VAL A 26 5.94 10.74 -4.38
N ALA A 27 5.81 9.81 -3.43
CA ALA A 27 4.54 9.39 -2.86
C ALA A 27 4.62 9.46 -1.33
N GLU A 28 3.48 9.31 -0.65
CA GLU A 28 3.47 9.23 0.80
C GLU A 28 4.26 8.01 1.31
N PHE A 29 4.89 8.18 2.47
CA PHE A 29 5.62 7.11 3.12
C PHE A 29 4.68 6.27 3.98
N LEU A 30 4.65 4.95 3.74
CA LEU A 30 3.85 4.00 4.49
C LEU A 30 4.76 3.23 5.47
N PRO A 31 4.82 3.61 6.76
CA PRO A 31 5.75 3.02 7.72
C PRO A 31 5.46 1.54 8.02
N GLY A 32 4.25 1.07 7.73
CA GLY A 32 3.85 -0.33 7.91
C GLY A 32 4.44 -1.30 6.87
N GLY A 33 5.09 -0.79 5.82
CA GLY A 33 5.61 -1.60 4.72
C GLY A 33 4.50 -2.19 3.84
N ASP A 34 4.82 -3.26 3.12
CA ASP A 34 3.86 -3.93 2.24
C ASP A 34 3.14 -5.10 2.93
N VAL A 35 1.93 -5.39 2.43
CA VAL A 35 1.06 -6.45 2.99
C VAL A 35 1.68 -7.84 2.82
N ARG A 36 2.50 -8.08 1.78
CA ARG A 36 3.12 -9.40 1.59
C ARG A 36 4.14 -9.67 2.69
N ALA A 37 5.01 -8.72 3.00
CA ALA A 37 5.98 -8.84 4.09
C ALA A 37 5.27 -9.04 5.44
N LEU A 38 4.17 -8.33 5.68
CA LEU A 38 3.34 -8.52 6.88
C LEU A 38 2.77 -9.95 6.97
N LEU A 39 2.21 -10.47 5.87
CA LEU A 39 1.64 -11.82 5.85
C LEU A 39 2.71 -12.92 5.99
N GLN A 40 3.90 -12.71 5.41
CA GLN A 40 5.04 -13.61 5.61
C GLN A 40 5.47 -13.66 7.08
N ARG A 41 5.47 -12.52 7.77
CA ARG A 41 5.75 -12.45 9.21
C ARG A 41 4.69 -13.19 10.02
N TYR A 42 3.41 -13.05 9.68
CA TYR A 42 2.34 -13.79 10.38
C TYR A 42 2.51 -15.31 10.23
N LEU A 43 2.94 -15.75 9.04
CA LEU A 43 3.24 -17.15 8.79
C LEU A 43 4.44 -17.64 9.62
N SER A 44 5.53 -16.86 9.67
CA SER A 44 6.72 -17.25 10.46
C SER A 44 6.47 -17.22 11.97
N GLU A 45 5.54 -16.40 12.44
CA GLU A 45 5.06 -16.36 13.83
C GLU A 45 4.10 -17.52 14.17
N GLY A 46 3.73 -18.38 13.20
CA GLY A 46 2.80 -19.49 13.42
C GLY A 46 1.37 -19.06 13.69
N ARG A 47 0.96 -17.87 13.22
CA ARG A 47 -0.42 -17.40 13.38
C ARG A 47 -1.40 -18.28 12.61
N PRO A 48 -2.66 -18.40 13.05
CA PRO A 48 -3.68 -19.15 12.32
C PRO A 48 -3.81 -18.72 10.86
N GLU A 49 -3.82 -19.72 9.99
CA GLU A 49 -4.11 -19.56 8.57
C GLU A 49 -5.60 -19.29 8.33
N GLY A 50 -5.94 -18.72 7.18
CA GLY A 50 -7.31 -18.32 6.84
C GLY A 50 -7.65 -16.88 7.24
N PHE A 51 -8.95 -16.58 7.27
CA PHE A 51 -9.47 -15.22 7.49
C PHE A 51 -9.42 -14.83 8.97
N SER A 52 -8.82 -13.67 9.23
CA SER A 52 -8.90 -12.98 10.51
C SER A 52 -9.55 -11.61 10.31
N PRO A 53 -10.09 -10.97 11.36
CA PRO A 53 -10.64 -9.62 11.26
C PRO A 53 -9.67 -8.62 10.60
N GLU A 54 -8.37 -8.73 10.86
CA GLU A 54 -7.34 -7.87 10.29
C GLU A 54 -7.16 -8.12 8.79
N LYS A 55 -7.12 -9.40 8.37
CA LYS A 55 -7.02 -9.77 6.94
C LYS A 55 -8.26 -9.35 6.15
N ILE A 56 -9.45 -9.47 6.75
CA ILE A 56 -10.70 -9.00 6.16
C ILE A 56 -10.69 -7.48 6.01
N LYS A 57 -10.23 -6.74 7.04
CA LYS A 57 -10.11 -5.28 6.96
C LYS A 57 -9.17 -4.84 5.85
N ILE A 58 -8.03 -5.50 5.69
CA ILE A 58 -7.10 -5.25 4.57
C ILE A 58 -7.80 -5.49 3.22
N ALA A 59 -8.49 -6.62 3.06
CA ALA A 59 -9.21 -6.94 1.83
C ALA A 59 -10.30 -5.90 1.50
N LEU A 60 -11.06 -5.45 2.51
CA LEU A 60 -12.08 -4.42 2.36
C LEU A 60 -11.47 -3.08 1.93
N HIS A 61 -10.37 -2.65 2.57
CA HIS A 61 -9.69 -1.41 2.20
C HIS A 61 -9.15 -1.45 0.76
N VAL A 62 -8.63 -2.60 0.31
CA VAL A 62 -8.20 -2.81 -1.08
C VAL A 62 -9.38 -2.74 -2.04
N ALA A 63 -10.51 -3.36 -1.70
CA ALA A 63 -11.71 -3.31 -2.53
C ALA A 63 -12.23 -1.86 -2.67
N HIS A 64 -12.30 -1.11 -1.57
CA HIS A 64 -12.64 0.32 -1.61
C HIS A 64 -11.67 1.14 -2.46
N ALA A 65 -10.37 0.82 -2.47
CA ALA A 65 -9.39 1.51 -3.30
C ALA A 65 -9.53 1.24 -4.81
N LEU A 66 -10.18 0.14 -5.19
CA LEU A 66 -10.34 -0.29 -6.58
C LEU A 66 -11.68 0.11 -7.21
N MET A 67 -12.65 0.54 -6.39
CA MET A 67 -13.96 1.03 -6.85
C MET A 67 -13.87 2.48 -7.32
#